data_AF-A0A832ETS8-F1
#
_entry.id   AF-A0A832ETS8-F1
#
_cell.length_a   1.000
_cell.length_b   1.000
_cell.length_c   1.000
_cell.angle_alpha   90.00
_cell.angle_beta   90.00
_cell.angle_gamma   90.00
#
_symmetry.space_group_name_H-M   'P 1'
#
loop_
_entity.id
_entity.type
_entity.pdbx_description
1 polymer ?
#
loop_
_entity_poly.entity_id
_entity_poly.type
_entity_poly.pdbx_seq_one_letter_code
_entity_poly.pdbx_strand_id
1 'polypeptide(L)'
;MSAQPLKLKPGIIYGPVNSRRLGSSLGLNILPFRYKACPFNCLYCQYGVTGARGHIVSLEEREFPSESDVTYALEKALNEYPLVSYLTFSGNGEPTLHPRFSRIVDAVKNVRDRFNPEIKVAILSNSALIGNEEVREGLKKLDIRYMKLDVGDNALFQKFNRPHPEVDFETIIKGLRALGDITIQSLFAGGPNG
;
A
#
# COMPACT_ATOMS: atom_id res chain seq x y z
N MET A 1 -26.79 -8.12 -1.61
CA MET A 1 -26.05 -8.47 -0.39
C MET A 1 -24.83 -7.56 -0.33
N SER A 2 -24.74 -6.62 0.60
CA SER A 2 -23.48 -5.87 0.77
C SER A 2 -22.46 -6.84 1.35
N ALA A 3 -21.36 -7.07 0.64
CA ALA A 3 -20.25 -7.86 1.18
C ALA A 3 -19.75 -7.15 2.45
N GLN A 4 -19.62 -7.89 3.56
CA GLN A 4 -19.03 -7.33 4.77
C GLN A 4 -17.57 -6.93 4.49
N PRO A 5 -17.10 -5.78 5.01
CA PRO A 5 -15.71 -5.38 4.88
C PRO A 5 -14.76 -6.40 5.49
N LEU A 6 -13.57 -6.52 4.89
CA LEU A 6 -12.46 -7.30 5.44
C LEU A 6 -12.05 -6.75 6.81
N LYS A 7 -11.73 -7.67 7.73
CA LYS A 7 -11.11 -7.32 9.00
C LYS A 7 -9.71 -6.75 8.77
N LEU A 8 -9.38 -5.70 9.51
CA LEU A 8 -8.02 -5.14 9.54
C LEU A 8 -7.02 -6.19 10.00
N LYS A 9 -5.81 -6.10 9.46
CA LYS A 9 -4.68 -6.95 9.85
C LYS A 9 -4.18 -6.49 11.22
N PRO A 10 -4.10 -7.40 12.21
CA PRO A 10 -3.76 -7.04 13.58
C PRO A 10 -2.24 -6.90 13.82
N GLY A 11 -1.41 -7.18 12.82
CA GLY A 11 0.05 -7.12 12.94
C GLY A 11 0.72 -6.64 11.66
N ILE A 12 2.05 -6.57 11.71
CA ILE A 12 2.90 -6.07 10.63
C ILE A 12 2.99 -7.09 9.50
N ILE A 13 3.23 -8.36 9.82
CA ILE A 13 3.31 -9.43 8.83
C ILE A 13 2.03 -10.24 8.83
N TYR A 14 1.54 -10.60 7.64
CA TYR A 14 0.47 -11.58 7.47
C TYR A 14 0.73 -12.44 6.23
N GLY A 15 0.07 -13.61 6.18
CA GLY A 15 0.29 -14.60 5.13
C GLY A 15 1.18 -15.74 5.63
N PRO A 16 1.84 -16.48 4.73
CA PRO A 16 1.93 -16.23 3.29
C PRO A 16 0.57 -16.37 2.57
N VAL A 17 0.35 -15.51 1.59
CA VAL A 17 -0.81 -15.53 0.70
C VAL A 17 -0.38 -16.10 -0.64
N ASN A 18 -1.10 -17.11 -1.12
CA ASN A 18 -0.93 -17.65 -2.48
C ASN A 18 -1.57 -16.70 -3.49
N SER A 19 -0.81 -15.71 -3.93
CA SER A 19 -1.19 -14.72 -4.93
C SER A 19 -1.06 -15.29 -6.34
N ARG A 20 -2.12 -15.18 -7.13
CA ARG A 20 -2.06 -15.49 -8.58
C ARG A 20 -1.04 -14.62 -9.33
N ARG A 21 -0.74 -13.41 -8.83
CA ARG A 21 0.16 -12.44 -9.47
C ARG A 21 1.59 -12.51 -8.95
N LEU A 22 1.76 -12.95 -7.71
CA LEU A 22 3.01 -12.85 -6.95
C LEU A 22 3.41 -14.18 -6.29
N GLY A 23 2.83 -15.32 -6.69
CA GLY A 23 3.10 -16.59 -6.02
C GLY A 23 2.88 -16.53 -4.51
N SER A 24 3.75 -17.18 -3.73
CA SER A 24 3.72 -17.11 -2.27
C SER A 24 4.26 -15.77 -1.78
N SER A 25 3.44 -14.97 -1.11
CA SER A 25 3.84 -13.63 -0.64
C SER A 25 3.46 -13.36 0.81
N LEU A 26 4.39 -12.78 1.58
CA LEU A 26 4.10 -12.15 2.87
C LEU A 26 3.63 -10.70 2.65
N GLY A 27 2.55 -10.32 3.31
CA GLY A 27 2.07 -8.94 3.34
C GLY A 27 2.76 -8.14 4.45
N LEU A 28 3.18 -6.92 4.13
CA LEU A 28 3.80 -5.96 5.04
C LEU A 28 2.84 -4.80 5.33
N ASN A 29 2.10 -4.91 6.43
CA ASN A 29 1.22 -3.88 6.94
C ASN A 29 1.98 -2.90 7.85
N ILE A 30 2.52 -1.85 7.23
CA ILE A 30 3.21 -0.76 7.92
C ILE A 30 2.24 0.37 8.33
N LEU A 31 0.96 0.05 8.55
CA LEU A 31 -0.07 1.03 8.86
C LEU A 31 -0.67 0.76 10.25
N PRO A 32 -1.37 1.74 10.85
CA PRO A 32 -2.10 1.53 12.10
C PRO A 32 -2.99 0.27 12.07
N PHE A 33 -3.04 -0.45 13.19
CA PHE A 33 -3.82 -1.70 13.29
C PHE A 33 -5.27 -1.49 13.69
N ARG A 34 -5.57 -0.33 14.31
CA ARG A 34 -6.88 -0.05 14.91
C ARG A 34 -7.86 0.60 13.96
N TYR A 35 -7.37 1.15 12.85
CA TYR A 35 -8.19 1.82 11.85
C TYR A 35 -7.55 1.69 10.47
N LYS A 36 -8.36 1.89 9.43
CA LYS A 36 -7.88 1.96 8.05
C LYS A 36 -7.21 3.31 7.81
N ALA A 37 -5.95 3.33 7.38
CA ALA A 37 -5.23 4.57 7.04
C ALA A 37 -5.12 4.70 5.52
N CYS A 38 -5.97 5.51 4.90
CA CYS A 38 -6.03 5.63 3.44
C CYS A 38 -6.66 6.96 3.04
N PRO A 39 -6.07 7.73 2.11
CA PRO A 39 -6.67 8.99 1.68
C PRO A 39 -7.94 8.77 0.85
N PHE A 40 -8.28 7.55 0.45
CA PHE A 40 -9.42 7.26 -0.44
C PHE A 40 -10.56 6.52 0.28
N ASN A 41 -11.77 6.77 -0.21
CA ASN A 41 -13.00 6.06 0.14
C ASN A 41 -13.61 5.34 -1.07
N CYS A 42 -12.79 4.56 -1.78
CA CYS A 42 -13.21 3.90 -3.01
C CYS A 42 -14.48 3.06 -2.81
N LEU A 43 -15.44 3.18 -3.72
CA LEU A 43 -16.71 2.44 -3.67
C LEU A 43 -16.55 0.92 -3.65
N TYR A 44 -15.49 0.42 -4.28
CA TYR A 44 -15.15 -1.00 -4.38
C TYR A 44 -14.15 -1.45 -3.29
N CYS A 45 -13.85 -0.61 -2.29
CA CYS A 45 -12.85 -0.96 -1.28
C CYS A 45 -13.32 -2.11 -0.38
N GLN A 46 -12.62 -3.24 -0.42
CA GLN A 46 -12.94 -4.40 0.41
C GLN A 46 -12.74 -4.13 1.92
N TYR A 47 -11.93 -3.13 2.29
CA TYR A 47 -11.76 -2.71 3.69
C TYR A 47 -12.83 -1.71 4.16
N GLY A 48 -13.79 -1.36 3.30
CA GLY A 48 -14.84 -0.40 3.62
C GLY A 48 -14.34 1.04 3.70
N VAL A 49 -15.12 1.86 4.41
CA VAL A 49 -14.90 3.31 4.52
C VAL A 49 -13.77 3.62 5.51
N THR A 50 -12.92 4.56 5.12
CA THR A 50 -11.93 5.21 5.99
C THR A 50 -12.65 6.21 6.89
N GLY A 51 -12.55 6.05 8.21
CA GLY A 51 -13.05 7.03 9.17
C GLY A 51 -12.17 8.28 9.23
N ALA A 52 -12.66 9.36 9.83
CA ALA A 52 -11.98 10.66 9.90
C ALA A 52 -10.50 10.55 10.32
N ARG A 53 -10.21 9.78 11.37
CA ARG A 53 -8.85 9.53 11.88
C ARG A 53 -7.90 8.89 10.85
N GLY A 54 -8.43 8.15 9.88
CA GLY A 54 -7.66 7.40 8.91
C GLY A 54 -7.22 8.19 7.67
N HIS A 55 -7.61 9.47 7.57
CA HIS A 55 -7.21 10.35 6.48
C HIS A 55 -5.87 11.02 6.77
N ILE A 56 -5.15 11.39 5.71
CA ILE A 56 -3.76 11.89 5.73
C ILE A 56 -3.50 12.97 6.80
N VAL A 57 -4.42 13.92 6.98
CA VAL A 57 -4.29 15.05 7.93
C VAL A 57 -4.45 14.67 9.41
N SER A 58 -4.94 13.46 9.71
CA SER A 58 -5.25 13.01 11.08
C SER A 58 -4.27 11.96 11.60
N LEU A 59 -3.18 11.69 10.86
CA LEU A 59 -2.24 10.63 11.18
C LEU A 59 -1.06 11.18 11.99
N GLU A 60 -0.85 10.64 13.19
CA GLU A 60 0.34 10.93 13.98
C GLU A 60 1.41 9.86 13.74
N GLU A 61 2.68 10.25 13.61
CA GLU A 61 3.77 9.31 13.31
C GLU A 61 3.87 8.14 14.31
N ARG A 62 3.59 8.39 15.60
CA ARG A 62 3.62 7.37 16.65
C ARG A 62 2.57 6.26 16.49
N GLU A 63 1.59 6.44 15.61
CA GLU A 63 0.56 5.43 15.34
C GLU A 63 1.01 4.36 14.34
N PHE A 64 2.11 4.63 13.64
CA PHE A 64 2.69 3.71 12.66
C PHE A 64 3.74 2.82 13.33
N PRO A 65 3.89 1.56 12.87
CA PRO A 65 4.97 0.68 13.32
C PRO A 65 6.34 1.35 13.12
N SER A 66 7.23 1.25 14.12
CA SER A 66 8.59 1.76 13.96
C SER A 66 9.39 0.89 12.99
N GLU A 67 10.51 1.42 12.49
CA GLU A 67 11.46 0.65 11.67
C GLU A 67 11.91 -0.64 12.38
N SER A 68 12.23 -0.55 13.67
CA SER A 68 12.61 -1.69 14.50
C SER A 68 11.50 -2.73 14.65
N ASP A 69 10.25 -2.29 14.78
CA ASP A 69 9.11 -3.23 14.87
C ASP A 69 8.94 -3.98 13.54
N VAL A 70 9.09 -3.27 12.41
CA VAL A 70 8.97 -3.85 11.08
C VAL A 70 10.09 -4.85 10.82
N THR A 71 11.35 -4.51 11.11
CA THR A 71 12.48 -5.42 10.92
C THR A 71 12.36 -6.66 11.79
N TYR A 72 12.03 -6.49 13.08
CA TYR A 72 11.87 -7.61 14.01
C TYR A 72 10.76 -8.58 13.56
N ALA A 73 9.60 -8.04 13.17
CA ALA A 73 8.50 -8.87 12.69
C ALA A 73 8.85 -9.60 11.39
N LEU A 74 9.56 -8.93 10.47
CA LEU A 74 9.98 -9.51 9.20
C LEU A 74 11.03 -10.62 9.39
N GLU A 75 12.04 -10.40 10.24
CA GLU A 75 13.06 -11.42 10.56
C GLU A 75 12.42 -12.68 11.12
N LYS A 76 11.47 -12.55 12.04
CA LYS A 76 10.71 -13.69 12.58
C LYS A 76 9.95 -14.43 11.47
N ALA A 77 9.26 -13.70 10.59
CA ALA A 77 8.49 -14.30 9.52
C ALA A 77 9.36 -14.99 8.46
N LEU A 78 10.53 -14.45 8.14
CA LEU A 78 11.45 -15.06 7.16
C LEU A 78 12.15 -16.31 7.72
N ASN A 79 12.35 -16.40 9.04
CA ASN A 79 12.78 -17.65 9.67
C ASN A 79 11.70 -18.75 9.55
N GLU A 80 10.42 -18.39 9.69
CA GLU A 80 9.30 -19.33 9.58
C GLU A 80 8.98 -19.70 8.12
N TYR A 81 9.11 -18.75 7.21
CA TYR A 81 8.76 -18.88 5.79
C TYR A 81 9.94 -18.51 4.87
N PRO A 82 11.06 -19.26 4.88
CA PRO A 82 12.28 -18.88 4.15
C PRO A 82 12.15 -18.95 2.63
N LEU A 83 11.12 -19.62 2.10
CA LEU A 83 10.90 -19.87 0.67
C LEU A 83 9.80 -18.99 0.05
N VAL A 84 9.38 -17.93 0.74
CA VAL A 84 8.41 -16.98 0.16
C VAL A 84 9.02 -16.29 -1.05
N SER A 85 8.21 -16.05 -2.08
CA SER A 85 8.68 -15.46 -3.32
C SER A 85 8.67 -13.93 -3.26
N TYR A 86 7.76 -13.34 -2.47
CA TYR A 86 7.58 -11.89 -2.39
C TYR A 86 7.31 -11.36 -0.99
N LEU A 87 7.86 -10.19 -0.71
CA LEU A 87 7.43 -9.30 0.38
C LEU A 87 6.61 -8.17 -0.22
N THR A 88 5.34 -8.01 0.17
CA THR A 88 4.45 -7.03 -0.46
C THR A 88 3.97 -6.00 0.55
N PHE A 89 4.40 -4.74 0.39
CA PHE A 89 3.79 -3.59 1.06
C PHE A 89 2.30 -3.51 0.71
N SER A 90 1.48 -3.90 1.67
CA SER A 90 0.03 -4.04 1.55
C SER A 90 -0.54 -4.20 2.95
N GLY A 91 -1.77 -3.74 3.18
CA GLY A 91 -2.34 -3.81 4.52
C GLY A 91 -3.57 -2.95 4.69
N ASN A 92 -3.65 -2.28 5.84
CA ASN A 92 -4.84 -1.56 6.30
C ASN A 92 -5.09 -0.23 5.59
N GLY A 93 -4.70 -0.09 4.31
CA GLY A 93 -4.88 1.12 3.54
C GLY A 93 -3.70 1.41 2.61
N GLU A 94 -3.26 2.68 2.55
CA GLU A 94 -2.22 3.14 1.62
C GLU A 94 -0.83 3.10 2.27
N PRO A 95 0.08 2.17 1.88
CA PRO A 95 1.37 2.02 2.54
C PRO A 95 2.24 3.28 2.51
N THR A 96 2.14 4.10 1.47
CA THR A 96 2.97 5.31 1.34
C THR A 96 2.56 6.42 2.31
N LEU A 97 1.48 6.27 3.07
CA LEU A 97 1.14 7.17 4.18
C LEU A 97 2.09 7.03 5.38
N HIS A 98 2.88 5.96 5.45
CA HIS A 98 3.86 5.83 6.51
C HIS A 98 4.88 6.99 6.42
N PRO A 99 5.06 7.81 7.47
CA PRO A 99 5.85 9.04 7.39
C PRO A 99 7.33 8.79 7.07
N ARG A 100 7.84 7.61 7.39
CA ARG A 100 9.19 7.14 7.03
C ARG A 100 9.20 6.05 5.95
N PHE A 101 8.23 6.07 5.02
CA PHE A 101 8.05 5.01 4.01
C PHE A 101 9.37 4.62 3.31
N SER A 102 10.13 5.60 2.80
CA SER A 102 11.39 5.33 2.10
C SER A 102 12.42 4.61 2.97
N ARG A 103 12.51 4.95 4.26
CA ARG A 103 13.41 4.28 5.22
C ARG A 103 12.94 2.87 5.57
N ILE A 104 11.63 2.66 5.74
CA ILE A 104 11.05 1.33 5.94
C ILE A 104 11.37 0.43 4.72
N VAL A 105 11.28 0.96 3.49
CA VAL A 105 11.67 0.21 2.30
C VAL A 105 13.13 -0.23 2.37
N ASP A 106 14.05 0.66 2.75
CA ASP A 106 15.47 0.31 2.93
C ASP A 106 15.65 -0.79 3.98
N ALA A 107 15.02 -0.63 5.15
CA ALA A 107 15.12 -1.58 6.25
C ALA A 107 14.59 -2.97 5.86
N VAL A 108 13.44 -3.04 5.16
CA VAL A 108 12.87 -4.29 4.65
C VAL A 108 13.80 -4.95 3.65
N LYS A 109 14.39 -4.19 2.71
CA LYS A 109 15.35 -4.74 1.74
C LYS A 109 16.61 -5.26 2.43
N ASN A 110 17.14 -4.53 3.41
CA ASN A 110 18.31 -4.96 4.18
C ASN A 110 18.04 -6.28 4.94
N VAL A 111 16.86 -6.44 5.53
CA VAL A 111 16.46 -7.72 6.15
C VAL A 111 16.34 -8.80 5.08
N ARG A 112 15.62 -8.54 3.99
CA ARG A 112 15.45 -9.48 2.88
C ARG A 112 16.80 -9.97 2.34
N ASP A 113 17.73 -9.07 2.07
CA ASP A 113 19.05 -9.40 1.48
C ASP A 113 19.90 -10.27 2.40
N ARG A 114 19.79 -10.12 3.73
CA ARG A 114 20.49 -10.98 4.71
C ARG A 114 19.92 -12.41 4.75
N PHE A 115 18.63 -12.58 4.45
CA PHE A 115 17.97 -13.89 4.48
C PHE A 115 18.01 -14.58 3.11
N ASN A 116 17.51 -13.89 2.08
CA ASN A 116 17.48 -14.38 0.71
C ASN A 116 17.24 -13.21 -0.28
N PRO A 117 18.26 -12.74 -1.00
CA PRO A 117 18.16 -11.61 -1.93
C PRO A 117 17.24 -11.87 -3.14
N GLU A 118 16.89 -13.13 -3.43
CA GLU A 118 16.00 -13.48 -4.54
C GLU A 118 14.52 -13.15 -4.27
N ILE A 119 14.13 -13.01 -2.99
CA ILE A 119 12.74 -12.68 -2.61
C ILE A 119 12.41 -11.27 -3.08
N LYS A 120 11.48 -11.09 -4.02
CA LYS A 120 11.19 -9.76 -4.58
C LYS A 120 10.36 -8.90 -3.64
N VAL A 121 10.59 -7.59 -3.65
CA VAL A 121 9.84 -6.63 -2.83
C VAL A 121 8.86 -5.86 -3.72
N ALA A 122 7.57 -5.96 -3.40
CA ALA A 122 6.48 -5.36 -4.16
C ALA A 122 5.67 -4.37 -3.31
N ILE A 123 4.89 -3.51 -3.97
CA ILE A 123 3.87 -2.68 -3.31
C ILE A 123 2.54 -2.73 -4.07
N LEU A 124 1.45 -2.67 -3.33
CA LEU A 124 0.13 -2.29 -3.82
C LEU A 124 -0.17 -0.88 -3.31
N SER A 125 -0.18 0.12 -4.19
CA SER A 125 -0.42 1.52 -3.84
C SER A 125 -1.58 2.10 -4.65
N ASN A 126 -2.38 2.94 -4.01
CA ASN A 126 -3.43 3.76 -4.62
C ASN A 126 -2.87 5.02 -5.32
N SER A 127 -1.54 5.23 -5.27
CA SER A 127 -0.81 6.32 -5.93
C SER A 127 -1.04 7.71 -5.33
N ALA A 128 -1.83 7.88 -4.28
CA ALA A 128 -2.26 9.18 -3.77
C ALA A 128 -1.10 10.11 -3.38
N LEU A 129 0.00 9.57 -2.85
CA LEU A 129 1.15 10.37 -2.40
C LEU A 129 2.31 10.37 -3.40
N ILE A 130 2.10 9.90 -4.63
CA ILE A 130 3.17 9.84 -5.64
C ILE A 130 3.73 11.22 -6.05
N GLY A 131 3.01 12.31 -5.72
CA GLY A 131 3.50 13.69 -5.86
C GLY A 131 4.67 14.01 -4.92
N ASN A 132 4.81 13.30 -3.80
CA ASN A 132 5.90 13.47 -2.84
C ASN A 132 7.18 12.79 -3.36
N GLU A 133 8.28 13.53 -3.37
CA GLU A 133 9.59 13.05 -3.86
C GLU A 133 10.16 11.92 -2.99
N GLU A 134 10.11 12.02 -1.66
CA GLU A 134 10.60 10.97 -0.76
C GLU A 134 9.83 9.67 -0.95
N VAL A 135 8.51 9.76 -1.19
CA VAL A 135 7.68 8.60 -1.54
C VAL A 135 8.14 7.98 -2.86
N ARG A 136 8.40 8.78 -3.89
CA ARG A 136 8.92 8.26 -5.18
C ARG A 136 10.29 7.61 -5.01
N GLU A 137 11.19 8.18 -4.21
CA GLU A 137 12.49 7.55 -3.92
C GLU A 137 12.31 6.20 -3.23
N GLY A 138 11.36 6.08 -2.30
CA GLY A 138 10.97 4.79 -1.72
C GLY A 138 10.47 3.79 -2.78
N LEU A 139 9.57 4.23 -3.66
CA LEU A 139 8.97 3.38 -4.70
C LEU A 139 10.00 2.88 -5.73
N LYS A 140 10.96 3.73 -6.13
CA LYS A 140 12.02 3.38 -7.09
C LYS A 140 12.91 2.23 -6.62
N LYS A 141 13.00 2.01 -5.31
CA LYS A 141 13.81 0.94 -4.71
C LYS A 141 13.15 -0.45 -4.80
N LEU A 142 11.86 -0.51 -5.10
CA LEU A 142 11.09 -1.77 -5.12
C LEU A 142 11.32 -2.55 -6.41
N ASP A 143 11.12 -3.86 -6.37
CA ASP A 143 11.18 -4.71 -7.56
C ASP A 143 9.89 -4.58 -8.39
N ILE A 144 8.73 -4.45 -7.73
CA ILE A 144 7.43 -4.32 -8.41
C ILE A 144 6.58 -3.21 -7.78
N ARG A 145 6.04 -2.33 -8.63
CA ARG A 145 5.16 -1.22 -8.25
C ARG A 145 3.78 -1.39 -8.88
N TYR A 146 2.82 -1.97 -8.15
CA TYR A 146 1.42 -1.94 -8.59
C TYR A 146 0.78 -0.63 -8.16
N MET A 147 0.61 0.25 -9.13
CA MET A 147 0.10 1.60 -8.93
C MET A 147 -1.31 1.69 -9.46
N LYS A 148 -2.25 2.10 -8.60
CA LYS A 148 -3.66 2.17 -8.99
C LYS A 148 -3.92 3.39 -9.85
N LEU A 149 -4.61 3.18 -10.98
CA LEU A 149 -5.22 4.20 -11.82
C LEU A 149 -6.40 3.56 -12.55
N ASP A 150 -7.61 3.85 -12.10
CA ASP A 150 -8.83 3.13 -12.51
C ASP A 150 -9.94 4.01 -13.07
N VAL A 151 -9.64 5.29 -13.29
CA VAL A 151 -10.55 6.29 -13.82
C VAL A 151 -9.81 7.15 -14.84
N GLY A 152 -10.53 7.67 -15.83
CA GLY A 152 -9.95 8.47 -16.92
C GLY A 152 -9.90 9.97 -16.67
N ASP A 153 -10.69 10.47 -15.71
CA ASP A 153 -10.81 11.90 -15.42
C ASP A 153 -11.09 12.17 -13.93
N ASN A 154 -10.95 13.44 -13.53
CA ASN A 154 -11.18 13.86 -12.15
C ASN A 154 -12.65 13.69 -11.70
N ALA A 155 -13.64 13.83 -12.58
CA ALA A 155 -15.04 13.66 -12.19
C ALA A 155 -15.32 12.21 -11.75
N LEU A 156 -14.80 11.23 -12.50
CA LEU A 156 -14.84 9.82 -12.15
C LEU A 156 -13.97 9.52 -10.92
N PHE A 157 -12.81 10.16 -10.76
CA PHE A 157 -11.97 10.02 -9.56
C PHE A 157 -12.71 10.43 -8.29
N GLN A 158 -13.39 11.58 -8.31
CA GLN A 158 -14.23 12.03 -7.20
C GLN A 158 -15.39 11.08 -6.94
N LYS A 159 -16.02 10.55 -8.00
CA LYS A 159 -17.17 9.64 -7.89
C LYS A 159 -16.80 8.27 -7.32
N PHE A 160 -15.76 7.62 -7.87
CA PHE A 160 -15.40 6.23 -7.60
C PHE A 160 -14.38 6.09 -6.47
N ASN A 161 -13.29 6.87 -6.51
CA ASN A 161 -12.20 6.76 -5.53
C ASN A 161 -12.49 7.57 -4.27
N ARG A 162 -13.30 8.63 -4.38
CA ARG A 162 -13.68 9.53 -3.28
C ARG A 162 -12.45 9.96 -2.48
N PRO A 163 -11.51 10.66 -3.12
CA PRO A 163 -10.24 11.04 -2.52
C PRO A 163 -10.45 12.08 -1.42
N HIS A 164 -9.49 12.15 -0.50
CA HIS A 164 -9.34 13.29 0.40
C HIS A 164 -9.16 14.57 -0.43
N PRO A 165 -9.71 15.73 -0.02
CA PRO A 165 -9.65 16.97 -0.81
C PRO A 165 -8.24 17.45 -1.19
N GLU A 166 -7.23 17.08 -0.42
CA GLU A 166 -5.82 17.40 -0.70
C GLU A 166 -5.17 16.49 -1.75
N VAL A 167 -5.84 15.43 -2.19
CA VAL A 167 -5.30 14.55 -3.23
C VAL A 167 -5.84 14.96 -4.59
N ASP A 168 -4.93 15.49 -5.40
CA ASP A 168 -5.20 15.96 -6.75
C ASP A 168 -4.93 14.87 -7.81
N PHE A 169 -5.87 14.71 -8.74
CA PHE A 169 -5.80 13.69 -9.79
C PHE A 169 -4.66 13.95 -10.77
N GLU A 170 -4.45 15.20 -11.20
CA GLU A 170 -3.39 15.55 -12.15
C GLU A 170 -1.99 15.31 -11.56
N THR A 171 -1.83 15.54 -10.27
CA THR A 171 -0.62 15.22 -9.51
C THR A 171 -0.33 13.72 -9.52
N ILE A 172 -1.36 12.87 -9.40
CA ILE A 172 -1.21 11.41 -9.54
C ILE A 172 -0.71 11.06 -10.94
N ILE A 173 -1.34 11.58 -12.00
CA ILE A 173 -0.95 11.30 -13.39
C ILE A 173 0.51 11.72 -13.66
N LYS A 174 0.88 12.93 -13.25
CA LYS A 174 2.25 13.44 -13.40
C LYS A 174 3.26 12.60 -12.63
N GLY A 175 2.94 12.22 -11.39
CA GLY A 175 3.84 11.41 -10.57
C GLY A 175 3.98 9.97 -11.08
N LEU A 176 2.92 9.35 -11.60
CA LEU A 176 2.98 8.04 -12.26
C LEU A 176 3.89 8.07 -13.48
N ARG A 177 3.76 9.12 -14.32
CA ARG A 177 4.63 9.33 -15.47
C ARG A 177 6.10 9.52 -15.05
N ALA A 178 6.34 10.27 -13.97
CA ALA A 178 7.68 10.56 -13.46
C ALA A 178 8.34 9.36 -12.78
N LEU A 179 7.56 8.48 -12.14
CA LEU A 179 8.09 7.30 -11.47
C LEU A 179 8.70 6.31 -12.47
N GLY A 180 8.04 6.09 -13.62
CA GLY A 180 8.49 5.15 -14.64
C GLY A 180 8.48 3.69 -14.16
N ASP A 181 8.54 2.74 -15.10
CA ASP A 181 8.58 1.30 -14.81
C ASP A 181 7.58 0.84 -13.73
N ILE A 182 6.29 1.00 -14.04
CA ILE A 182 5.16 0.69 -13.15
C ILE A 182 4.21 -0.31 -13.79
N THR A 183 3.52 -1.07 -12.95
CA THR A 183 2.35 -1.84 -13.37
C THR A 183 1.09 -1.10 -12.96
N ILE A 184 0.31 -0.63 -13.93
CA ILE A 184 -0.98 -0.02 -13.65
C ILE A 184 -1.97 -1.10 -13.22
N GLN A 185 -2.53 -0.94 -12.02
CA GLN A 185 -3.65 -1.75 -11.54
C GLN A 185 -4.94 -0.95 -11.74
N SER A 186 -5.82 -1.45 -12.61
CA SER A 186 -7.15 -0.88 -12.81
C SER A 186 -8.23 -1.87 -12.39
N LEU A 187 -9.28 -1.34 -11.78
CA LEU A 187 -10.52 -2.07 -11.51
C LEU A 187 -11.60 -1.43 -12.38
N PHE A 188 -12.23 -2.24 -13.22
CA PHE A 188 -13.34 -1.78 -14.05
C PHE A 188 -14.64 -1.94 -13.25
N ALA A 189 -15.29 -0.83 -12.95
CA ALA A 189 -16.57 -0.77 -12.25
C ALA A 189 -17.57 0.07 -13.04
N GLY A 190 -18.86 -0.17 -12.82
CA GLY A 190 -19.93 0.60 -13.42
C GLY A 190 -21.25 0.42 -12.67
N GLY A 191 -22.12 1.42 -12.83
CA GLY A 191 -23.40 1.50 -12.13
C GLY A 191 -23.83 2.95 -11.94
N PRO A 192 -25.12 3.18 -11.63
CA PRO A 192 -25.65 4.54 -11.47
C PRO A 192 -24.94 5.29 -10.32
N ASN A 193 -24.57 4.57 -9.26
CA ASN A 193 -23.92 5.12 -8.07
C ASN A 193 -22.40 5.26 -8.19
N GLY A 194 -21.84 4.84 -9.32
CA GLY A 194 -20.41 4.51 -9.47
C GLY A 194 -20.27 3.01 -9.57
#